data_AF-A0A7K8AZT3-F1
#
_entry.id   AF-A0A7K8AZT3-F1
#
_cell.length_a   1.000
_cell.length_b   1.000
_cell.length_c   1.000
_cell.angle_alpha   90.00
_cell.angle_beta   90.00
_cell.angle_gamma   90.00
#
_symmetry.space_group_name_H-M   'P 1'
#
loop_
_entity.id
_entity.type
_entity.pdbx_description
1 polymer ?
#
loop_
_entity_poly.entity_id
_entity_poly.type
_entity_poly.pdbx_seq_one_letter_code
_entity_poly.pdbx_strand_id
1 'polypeptide(L)'
;VLIFYFFFFSAPAFCFIYISGSAEIPNLTYTNDLSDPASQKFLLQAKTIQNYLAETYESSFLGKFYLKSVVAAFSEGESGLRAYFWNTFWAP
;
A
#
# COMPACT_ATOMS: atom_id res chain seq x y z
N VAL A 1 -10.29 -6.80 -22.15
CA VAL A 1 -10.49 -7.89 -21.17
C VAL A 1 -9.13 -8.21 -20.57
N LEU A 2 -8.89 -7.88 -19.30
CA LEU A 2 -7.69 -8.34 -18.58
C LEU A 2 -8.06 -9.63 -17.85
N ILE A 3 -7.31 -10.71 -18.09
CA ILE A 3 -7.49 -12.01 -17.44
C ILE A 3 -6.27 -12.24 -16.55
N PHE A 4 -6.48 -12.27 -15.23
CA PHE A 4 -5.47 -12.68 -14.26
C PHE A 4 -5.55 -14.19 -14.07
N TYR A 5 -4.50 -14.91 -14.47
CA TYR A 5 -4.33 -16.33 -14.17
C TYR A 5 -3.74 -16.51 -12.77
N PHE A 6 -4.52 -17.08 -11.84
CA PHE A 6 -3.99 -17.57 -10.57
C PHE A 6 -3.62 -19.04 -10.70
N PHE A 7 -2.32 -19.33 -10.71
CA PHE A 7 -1.81 -20.70 -10.56
C PHE A 7 -1.83 -21.08 -9.07
N PHE A 8 -2.67 -22.04 -8.70
CA PHE A 8 -2.69 -22.62 -7.36
C PHE A 8 -1.59 -23.68 -7.26
N PHE A 9 -0.41 -23.28 -6.78
CA PHE A 9 0.64 -24.22 -6.36
C PHE A 9 0.33 -24.61 -4.91
N SER A 10 0.28 -25.91 -4.61
CA SER A 10 0.09 -26.43 -3.26
C SER A 10 1.27 -26.04 -2.36
N ALA A 11 1.21 -24.82 -1.80
CA ALA A 11 2.13 -24.26 -0.83
C ALA A 11 1.65 -24.57 0.61
N PRO A 12 2.48 -24.43 1.67
CA PRO A 12 2.17 -24.95 3.00
C PRO A 12 0.95 -24.26 3.63
N ALA A 13 0.45 -24.81 4.74
CA ALA A 13 -0.82 -24.51 5.41
C ALA A 13 -1.22 -23.03 5.65
N PHE A 14 -0.34 -22.07 5.35
CA PHE A 14 -0.59 -20.63 5.30
C PHE A 14 0.65 -19.93 4.69
N CYS A 15 0.46 -18.96 3.79
CA CYS A 15 1.53 -18.13 3.22
C CYS A 15 1.20 -16.63 3.37
N PHE A 16 2.22 -15.79 3.60
CA PHE A 16 2.08 -14.34 3.53
C PHE A 16 2.48 -13.82 2.15
N ILE A 17 1.59 -13.09 1.51
CA ILE A 17 1.84 -12.44 0.21
C ILE A 17 2.11 -10.96 0.46
N TYR A 18 3.23 -10.48 -0.08
CA TYR A 18 3.61 -9.08 -0.03
C TYR A 18 3.51 -8.48 -1.43
N ILE A 19 2.66 -7.47 -1.59
CA ILE A 19 2.48 -6.77 -2.87
C ILE A 19 2.94 -5.33 -2.68
N SER A 20 4.03 -4.96 -3.35
CA SER A 20 4.50 -3.58 -3.43
C SER A 20 3.77 -2.81 -4.52
N GLY A 21 3.53 -1.53 -4.29
CA GLY A 21 2.97 -0.62 -5.29
C GLY A 21 3.33 0.83 -5.00
N SER A 22 2.96 1.69 -5.94
CA SER A 22 3.00 3.13 -5.76
C SER A 22 1.74 3.76 -6.28
N ALA A 23 1.28 4.81 -5.63
CA ALA A 23 0.16 5.62 -6.07
C ALA A 23 0.55 7.09 -6.01
N GLU A 24 -0.01 7.87 -6.93
CA GLU A 24 0.18 9.31 -6.94
C GLU A 24 -1.06 9.99 -6.38
N ILE A 25 -0.85 10.86 -5.39
CA ILE A 25 -1.91 11.65 -4.78
C ILE A 25 -1.84 13.07 -5.37
N PRO A 26 -2.80 13.45 -6.23
CA PRO A 26 -2.80 14.77 -6.84
C PRO A 26 -3.05 15.86 -5.78
N ASN A 27 -2.67 17.09 -6.09
CA ASN A 27 -2.85 18.26 -5.22
C ASN A 27 -2.11 18.20 -3.87
N LEU A 28 -1.17 17.27 -3.72
CA LEU A 28 -0.24 17.20 -2.60
C LEU A 28 1.18 17.41 -3.12
N THR A 29 1.91 18.35 -2.54
CA THR A 29 3.29 18.66 -2.96
C THR A 29 4.28 17.92 -2.07
N TYR A 30 5.31 17.35 -2.69
CA TYR A 30 6.43 16.77 -1.95
C TYR A 30 7.22 17.86 -1.22
N THR A 31 7.66 17.57 0.00
CA THR A 31 8.48 18.46 0.82
C THR A 31 9.57 17.68 1.52
N ASN A 32 10.69 18.32 1.84
CA ASN A 32 11.84 17.65 2.46
C ASN A 32 11.50 16.87 3.76
N ASP A 33 10.52 17.31 4.55
CA ASP A 33 10.10 16.57 5.76
C ASP A 33 9.57 15.15 5.43
N LEU A 34 9.04 14.94 4.22
CA LEU A 34 8.55 13.64 3.76
C LEU A 34 9.69 12.68 3.34
N SER A 35 10.95 13.17 3.33
CA SER A 35 12.13 12.32 3.14
C SER A 35 12.56 11.60 4.41
N ASP A 36 12.18 12.12 5.59
CA ASP A 36 12.49 11.53 6.89
C ASP A 36 11.30 10.70 7.39
N PRO A 37 11.42 9.36 7.45
CA PRO A 37 10.35 8.48 7.94
C PRO A 37 9.97 8.74 9.41
N ALA A 38 10.84 9.37 10.19
CA ALA A 38 10.56 9.73 11.59
C ALA A 38 9.87 11.09 11.73
N SER A 39 9.75 11.87 10.65
CA SER A 39 9.14 13.19 10.72
C SER A 39 7.64 13.08 11.00
N GLN A 40 7.10 14.03 11.77
CA GLN A 40 5.68 14.09 12.05
C GLN A 40 4.85 14.16 10.75
N LYS A 41 5.37 14.85 9.72
CA LYS A 41 4.68 15.00 8.45
C LYS A 41 4.60 13.67 7.69
N PHE A 42 5.70 12.92 7.65
CA PHE A 42 5.72 11.57 7.07
C PHE A 42 4.70 10.68 7.79
N LEU A 43 4.76 10.62 9.11
CA LEU A 43 3.90 9.74 9.92
C LEU A 43 2.41 10.05 9.73
N LEU A 44 2.04 11.33 9.72
CA LEU A 44 0.65 11.74 9.48
C LEU A 44 0.17 11.39 8.06
N GLN A 45 1.00 11.65 7.04
CA GLN A 45 0.64 11.35 5.66
C GLN A 45 0.55 9.84 5.41
N ALA A 46 1.52 9.08 5.92
CA ALA A 46 1.55 7.62 5.88
C ALA A 46 0.30 7.04 6.53
N LYS A 47 -0.07 7.53 7.72
CA LYS A 47 -1.28 7.07 8.43
C LYS A 47 -2.55 7.31 7.61
N THR A 48 -2.70 8.48 7.00
CA THR A 48 -3.87 8.80 6.16
C THR A 48 -4.00 7.83 4.99
N ILE A 49 -2.90 7.56 4.27
CA ILE A 49 -2.89 6.64 3.12
C ILE A 49 -3.12 5.20 3.56
N GLN A 50 -2.50 4.78 4.66
CA GLN A 50 -2.69 3.43 5.21
C GLN A 50 -4.14 3.20 5.65
N ASN A 51 -4.80 4.19 6.27
CA ASN A 51 -6.21 4.10 6.63
C ASN A 51 -7.10 3.95 5.38
N TYR A 52 -6.82 4.74 4.33
CA TYR A 52 -7.54 4.63 3.06
C TYR A 52 -7.37 3.25 2.42
N LEU A 53 -6.14 2.72 2.39
CA LEU A 53 -5.88 1.38 1.87
C LEU A 53 -6.57 0.30 2.71
N ALA A 54 -6.56 0.41 4.03
CA ALA A 54 -7.25 -0.51 4.92
C ALA A 54 -8.75 -0.55 4.62
N GLU A 55 -9.43 0.60 4.61
CA GLU A 55 -10.86 0.70 4.27
C GLU A 55 -11.16 0.12 2.88
N THR A 56 -10.30 0.41 1.89
CA THR A 56 -10.44 -0.09 0.52
C THR A 56 -10.31 -1.61 0.46
N TYR A 57 -9.31 -2.21 1.11
CA TYR A 57 -9.11 -3.66 1.06
C TYR A 57 -10.12 -4.41 1.91
N GLU A 58 -10.43 -3.93 3.11
CA GLU A 58 -11.42 -4.54 4.02
C GLU A 58 -12.82 -4.59 3.40
N SER A 59 -13.20 -3.57 2.63
CA SER A 59 -14.47 -3.53 1.89
C SER A 59 -14.48 -4.32 0.58
N SER A 60 -13.32 -4.84 0.13
CA SER A 60 -13.19 -5.57 -1.13
C SER A 60 -13.28 -7.09 -0.96
N PHE A 61 -13.26 -7.83 -2.08
CA PHE A 61 -13.17 -9.29 -2.06
C PHE A 61 -11.89 -9.82 -1.39
N LEU A 62 -10.85 -8.98 -1.27
CA LEU A 62 -9.58 -9.29 -0.62
C LEU A 62 -9.63 -9.08 0.90
N GLY A 63 -10.70 -8.53 1.46
CA GLY A 63 -10.76 -8.11 2.86
C GLY A 63 -10.45 -9.23 3.85
N LYS A 64 -10.96 -10.45 3.60
CA LYS A 64 -10.68 -11.63 4.43
C LYS A 64 -9.22 -12.09 4.42
N PHE A 65 -8.44 -11.62 3.45
CA PHE A 65 -7.03 -11.92 3.28
C PHE A 65 -6.15 -10.74 3.70
N TYR A 66 -6.69 -9.52 3.79
CA TYR A 66 -5.91 -8.33 4.10
C TYR A 66 -5.39 -8.36 5.54
N LEU A 67 -4.13 -7.99 5.73
CA LEU A 67 -3.53 -7.87 7.06
C LEU A 67 -3.11 -6.44 7.37
N LYS A 68 -2.37 -5.79 6.47
CA LYS A 68 -1.94 -4.40 6.64
C LYS A 68 -1.38 -3.80 5.36
N SER A 69 -1.37 -2.48 5.34
CA SER A 69 -0.64 -1.65 4.39
C SER A 69 0.38 -0.81 5.16
N VAL A 70 1.57 -0.64 4.59
CA VAL A 70 2.59 0.23 5.16
C VAL A 70 3.15 1.11 4.06
N VAL A 71 3.18 2.41 4.30
CA VAL A 71 3.87 3.36 3.43
C VAL A 71 5.35 3.32 3.76
N ALA A 72 6.16 3.04 2.75
CA ALA A 72 7.60 2.89 2.84
C ALA A 72 8.34 4.21 2.58
N ALA A 73 7.84 5.01 1.63
CA ALA A 73 8.50 6.23 1.20
C ALA A 73 7.53 7.17 0.46
N PHE A 74 7.96 8.42 0.34
CA PHE A 74 7.35 9.41 -0.53
C PHE A 74 8.38 9.96 -1.51
N SER A 75 7.92 10.38 -2.69
CA SER A 75 8.72 11.18 -3.62
C SER A 75 7.87 12.22 -4.32
N GLU A 76 8.53 13.11 -5.05
CA GLU A 76 7.88 13.91 -6.07
C GLU A 76 7.31 13.00 -7.17
N GLY A 77 6.07 13.27 -7.59
CA GLY A 77 5.38 12.64 -8.71
C GLY A 77 5.17 13.63 -9.86
N GLU A 78 4.51 13.19 -10.93
CA GLU A 78 4.30 14.03 -12.13
C GLU A 78 3.28 15.15 -11.90
N SER A 79 2.28 14.89 -11.06
CA SER A 79 1.10 15.71 -10.78
C SER A 79 0.81 15.86 -9.27
N GLY A 80 1.68 15.33 -8.42
CA GLY A 80 1.50 15.39 -6.97
C GLY A 80 2.51 14.56 -6.19
N LEU A 81 2.08 14.10 -5.01
CA LEU A 81 2.90 13.33 -4.09
C LEU A 81 2.82 11.87 -4.45
N ARG A 82 3.95 11.23 -4.76
CA ARG A 82 3.99 9.79 -4.98
C ARG A 82 4.27 9.08 -3.67
N ALA A 83 3.43 8.10 -3.33
CA ALA A 83 3.58 7.24 -2.17
C ALA A 83 3.93 5.83 -2.60
N TYR A 84 4.93 5.24 -1.96
CA TYR A 84 5.34 3.85 -2.15
C TYR A 84 4.91 3.04 -0.95
N PHE A 85 4.28 1.90 -1.17
CA PHE A 85 3.75 1.08 -0.09
C PHE A 85 3.86 -0.41 -0.40
N TRP A 86 3.78 -1.22 0.64
CA TRP A 86 3.50 -2.64 0.51
C TRP A 86 2.24 -3.02 1.27
N ASN A 87 1.52 -3.99 0.71
CA ASN A 87 0.36 -4.61 1.30
C ASN A 87 0.72 -6.05 1.67
N THR A 88 0.33 -6.47 2.86
CA THR A 88 0.49 -7.85 3.33
C THR A 88 -0.88 -8.51 3.32
N PHE A 89 -0.95 -9.67 2.69
CA PHE A 89 -2.13 -10.53 2.68
C PHE A 89 -1.77 -11.91 3.24
N TRP A 90 -2.76 -12.54 3.87
CA TRP A 90 -2.77 -13.95 4.23
C TRP A 90 -3.38 -14.77 3.10
N ALA A 91 -2.72 -15.86 2.70
CA ALA A 91 -3.22 -16.81 1.72
C ALA A 91 -3.28 -18.22 2.34
N PRO A 92 -4.47 -18.84 2.41
CA PRO A 92 -4.65 -20.23 2.84
C PRO A 92 -4.18 -21.25 1.81
#